data_AF-A0A175A882-F1
#
_entry.id   AF-A0A175A882-F1
#
_cell.length_a   1.000
_cell.length_b   1.000
_cell.length_c   1.000
_cell.angle_alpha   90.00
_cell.angle_beta   90.00
_cell.angle_gamma   90.00
#
_symmetry.space_group_name_H-M   'P 1'
#
loop_
_entity.id
_entity.type
_entity.pdbx_description
1 polymer ?
#
loop_
_entity_poly.entity_id
_entity_poly.type
_entity_poly.pdbx_seq_one_letter_code
_entity_poly.pdbx_strand_id
1 'polypeptide(L)'
;MTTSTVELKTSRPGVTKTEQIKTGYSNVNDYSKYLQGKYHYVNTGTTSMQGVPTTVSVSSAFLQKCMNDPEKAKYLEENLAAIPDCAKSAVNGCLGTLTNLSYKVDENGNISVAISGTNDPDGKIAKENAERKVKENREKEEKVKEKRAAKKAEEEKAAKQRAEKSAERKETGDYTLSITGNDVKSMTQSLVAESVSISAPDRSSFDIKA
;
A
#
# COMPACT_ATOMS: atom_id res chain seq x y z
N MET A 1 -35.85 -19.81 40.01
CA MET A 1 -35.98 -18.70 39.05
C MET A 1 -36.43 -17.45 39.78
N THR A 2 -35.66 -16.38 39.68
CA THR A 2 -35.88 -15.11 40.34
C THR A 2 -36.06 -14.04 39.27
N THR A 3 -37.06 -13.18 39.45
CA THR A 3 -37.28 -12.04 38.56
C THR A 3 -36.94 -10.77 39.33
N SER A 4 -36.12 -9.90 38.73
CA SER A 4 -35.72 -8.64 39.31
C SER A 4 -36.07 -7.51 38.36
N THR A 5 -36.69 -6.47 38.89
CA THR A 5 -36.90 -5.21 38.17
C THR A 5 -35.63 -4.39 38.29
N VAL A 6 -35.03 -4.03 37.16
CA VAL A 6 -33.79 -3.25 37.10
C VAL A 6 -33.97 -2.04 36.21
N GLU A 7 -33.22 -0.99 36.51
CA GLU A 7 -33.05 0.14 35.59
C GLU A 7 -31.81 -0.11 34.73
N LEU A 8 -32.02 -0.23 33.42
CA LEU A 8 -30.96 -0.30 32.42
C LEU A 8 -30.70 1.11 31.88
N LYS A 9 -29.43 1.44 31.65
CA LYS A 9 -29.10 2.68 30.93
C LYS A 9 -29.50 2.55 29.47
N THR A 10 -29.86 3.67 28.86
CA THR A 10 -30.10 3.75 27.42
C THR A 10 -28.98 4.49 26.73
N SER A 11 -28.98 4.46 25.40
CA SER A 11 -28.07 5.23 24.55
C SER A 11 -28.18 6.75 24.75
N ARG A 12 -29.27 7.23 25.37
CA ARG A 12 -29.47 8.65 25.70
C ARG A 12 -28.91 8.95 27.11
N PRO A 13 -27.98 9.91 27.25
CA PRO A 13 -27.45 10.30 28.55
C PRO A 13 -28.56 10.69 29.54
N GLY A 14 -28.50 10.15 30.75
CA GLY A 14 -29.47 10.45 31.81
C GLY A 14 -30.84 9.76 31.68
N VAL A 15 -31.05 8.94 30.64
CA VAL A 15 -32.32 8.22 30.45
C VAL A 15 -32.11 6.74 30.78
N THR A 16 -32.90 6.23 31.72
CA THR A 16 -32.98 4.81 32.07
C THR A 16 -34.29 4.19 31.59
N LYS A 17 -34.27 2.87 31.37
CA LYS A 17 -35.45 2.07 31.05
C LYS A 17 -35.61 0.99 32.12
N THR A 18 -36.81 0.89 32.68
CA THR A 18 -37.16 -0.20 33.59
C THR A 18 -37.38 -1.49 32.79
N GLU A 19 -36.70 -2.55 33.19
CA GLU A 19 -36.70 -3.85 32.54
C GLU A 19 -36.77 -4.96 33.57
N GLN A 20 -37.36 -6.09 33.17
CA GLN A 20 -37.35 -7.30 33.99
C GLN A 20 -36.26 -8.23 33.50
N ILE A 21 -35.35 -8.57 34.41
CA ILE A 21 -34.32 -9.59 34.21
C ILE A 21 -34.69 -10.84 34.98
N LYS A 22 -34.39 -11.99 34.39
CA LYS A 22 -34.66 -13.29 34.99
C LYS A 22 -33.34 -14.00 35.25
N THR A 23 -33.14 -14.48 36.47
CA THR A 23 -31.96 -15.23 36.92
C THR A 23 -32.37 -16.49 37.70
N GLY A 24 -31.40 -17.26 38.18
CA GLY A 24 -31.63 -18.50 38.93
C GLY A 24 -32.26 -19.59 38.05
N TYR A 25 -31.83 -19.67 36.79
CA TYR A 25 -32.10 -20.80 35.90
C TYR A 25 -31.32 -22.04 36.37
N SER A 26 -31.76 -23.24 36.02
CA SER A 26 -31.07 -24.47 36.43
C SER A 26 -29.92 -24.85 35.50
N ASN A 27 -29.90 -24.34 34.27
CA ASN A 27 -28.85 -24.60 33.29
C ASN A 27 -28.64 -23.40 32.34
N VAL A 28 -27.47 -23.35 31.72
CA VAL A 28 -27.06 -22.28 30.80
C VAL A 28 -27.91 -22.24 29.54
N ASN A 29 -28.36 -23.40 29.05
CA ASN A 29 -29.11 -23.48 27.80
C ASN A 29 -30.46 -22.76 27.91
N ASP A 30 -31.17 -22.93 29.01
CA ASP A 30 -32.44 -22.24 29.27
C ASP A 30 -32.24 -20.74 29.45
N TYR A 31 -31.17 -20.33 30.14
CA TYR A 31 -30.81 -18.91 30.25
C TYR A 31 -30.44 -18.31 28.89
N SER A 32 -29.70 -19.04 28.06
CA SER A 32 -29.35 -18.63 26.69
C SER A 32 -30.61 -18.47 25.83
N LYS A 33 -31.57 -19.41 25.92
CA LYS A 33 -32.86 -19.31 25.21
C LYS A 33 -33.69 -18.11 25.68
N TYR A 34 -33.69 -17.82 26.98
CA TYR A 34 -34.32 -16.61 27.52
C TYR A 34 -33.72 -15.35 26.88
N LEU A 35 -32.39 -15.24 26.87
CA LEU A 35 -31.70 -14.12 26.25
C LEU A 35 -31.97 -14.06 24.75
N GLN A 36 -32.02 -15.18 24.04
CA GLN A 36 -32.37 -15.23 22.61
C GLN A 36 -33.81 -14.79 22.34
N GLY A 37 -34.75 -15.13 23.22
CA GLY A 37 -36.14 -14.67 23.11
C GLY A 37 -36.27 -13.15 23.25
N LYS A 38 -35.41 -12.53 24.07
CA LYS A 38 -35.39 -11.08 24.31
C LYS A 38 -34.52 -10.32 23.30
N TYR A 39 -33.41 -10.92 22.91
CA TYR A 39 -32.37 -10.39 22.03
C TYR A 39 -32.08 -11.44 20.94
N HIS A 40 -32.89 -11.43 19.88
CA HIS A 40 -32.92 -12.46 18.82
C HIS A 40 -31.59 -12.69 18.06
N TYR A 41 -30.58 -11.83 18.27
CA TYR A 41 -29.29 -11.87 17.59
C TYR A 41 -28.17 -12.53 18.42
N VAL A 42 -28.44 -12.87 19.69
CA VAL A 42 -27.42 -13.41 20.60
C VAL A 42 -27.16 -14.88 20.33
N ASN A 43 -25.91 -15.24 20.04
CA ASN A 43 -25.48 -16.63 19.83
C ASN A 43 -26.24 -17.37 18.71
N THR A 44 -26.77 -16.64 17.71
CA THR A 44 -27.49 -17.21 16.56
C THR A 44 -26.66 -17.25 15.28
N GLY A 45 -25.37 -16.88 15.35
CA GLY A 45 -24.50 -16.73 14.18
C GLY A 45 -24.53 -15.31 13.62
N THR A 46 -24.67 -15.19 12.30
CA THR A 46 -24.71 -13.90 11.60
C THR A 46 -26.15 -13.44 11.40
N THR A 47 -26.44 -12.20 11.78
CA THR A 47 -27.68 -11.48 11.48
C THR A 47 -27.39 -10.24 10.63
N SER A 48 -28.41 -9.45 10.29
CA SER A 48 -28.23 -8.13 9.69
C SER A 48 -28.70 -7.05 10.66
N MET A 49 -27.84 -6.08 10.96
CA MET A 49 -28.23 -4.86 11.67
C MET A 49 -27.93 -3.68 10.77
N GLN A 50 -28.95 -2.87 10.45
CA GLN A 50 -28.81 -1.71 9.57
C GLN A 50 -28.23 -2.05 8.18
N GLY A 51 -28.54 -3.25 7.66
CA GLY A 51 -28.02 -3.73 6.38
C GLY A 51 -26.60 -4.31 6.45
N VAL A 52 -25.93 -4.26 7.60
CA VAL A 52 -24.57 -4.80 7.78
C VAL A 52 -24.63 -6.18 8.42
N PRO A 53 -23.88 -7.17 7.92
CA PRO A 53 -23.69 -8.44 8.61
C PRO A 53 -23.13 -8.24 10.02
N THR A 54 -23.83 -8.76 11.03
CA THR A 54 -23.47 -8.59 12.44
C THR A 54 -23.47 -9.92 13.16
N THR A 55 -22.44 -10.18 13.96
CA THR A 55 -22.37 -11.34 14.86
C THR A 55 -22.33 -10.88 16.32
N VAL A 56 -23.10 -11.52 17.19
CA VAL A 56 -23.07 -11.28 18.64
C VAL A 56 -22.87 -12.59 19.35
N SER A 57 -21.68 -12.77 19.94
CA SER A 57 -21.29 -13.99 20.65
C SER A 57 -21.07 -13.69 22.13
N VAL A 58 -21.70 -14.48 22.99
CA VAL A 58 -21.51 -14.47 24.43
C VAL A 58 -21.05 -15.85 24.85
N SER A 59 -19.92 -15.91 25.57
CA SER A 59 -19.35 -17.18 26.03
C SER A 59 -20.31 -17.91 26.99
N SER A 60 -20.39 -19.23 26.86
CA SER A 60 -21.18 -20.07 27.77
C SER A 60 -20.73 -19.95 29.23
N ALA A 61 -19.41 -19.77 29.46
CA ALA A 61 -18.86 -19.57 30.79
C ALA A 61 -19.33 -18.26 31.44
N PHE A 62 -19.46 -17.17 30.67
CA PHE A 62 -20.02 -15.94 31.20
C PHE A 62 -21.52 -16.02 31.42
N LEU A 63 -22.26 -16.68 30.52
CA LEU A 63 -23.69 -16.96 30.73
C LEU A 63 -23.94 -17.74 32.04
N GLN A 64 -23.07 -18.72 32.35
CA GLN A 64 -23.11 -19.46 33.61
C GLN A 64 -22.91 -18.56 34.84
N LYS A 65 -22.09 -17.52 34.73
CA LYS A 65 -21.92 -16.52 35.80
C LYS A 65 -23.16 -15.64 35.91
N CYS A 66 -23.67 -15.11 34.80
CA CYS A 66 -24.86 -14.24 34.76
C CYS A 66 -26.11 -14.94 35.32
N MET A 67 -26.35 -16.21 35.01
CA MET A 67 -27.54 -16.91 35.51
C MET A 67 -27.58 -17.01 37.05
N ASN A 68 -26.42 -16.91 37.71
CA ASN A 68 -26.28 -17.00 39.17
C ASN A 68 -26.03 -15.64 39.84
N ASP A 69 -25.72 -14.60 39.07
CA ASP A 69 -25.32 -13.29 39.55
C ASP A 69 -26.16 -12.19 38.86
N PRO A 70 -27.14 -11.60 39.57
CA PRO A 70 -28.00 -10.56 39.02
C PRO A 70 -27.27 -9.31 38.52
N GLU A 71 -26.14 -8.93 39.12
CA GLU A 71 -25.38 -7.76 38.68
C GLU A 71 -24.71 -8.03 37.33
N LYS A 72 -24.13 -9.22 37.17
CA LYS A 72 -23.56 -9.65 35.88
C LYS A 72 -24.64 -9.85 34.81
N ALA A 73 -25.81 -10.37 35.18
CA ALA A 73 -26.94 -10.46 34.26
C ALA A 73 -27.40 -9.08 33.79
N LYS A 74 -27.56 -8.14 34.74
CA LYS A 74 -27.88 -6.75 34.43
C LYS A 74 -26.85 -6.13 33.49
N TYR A 75 -25.56 -6.28 33.78
CA TYR A 75 -24.49 -5.79 32.91
C TYR A 75 -24.60 -6.35 31.48
N LEU A 76 -24.79 -7.67 31.35
CA LEU A 76 -24.93 -8.30 30.04
C LEU A 76 -26.16 -7.76 29.28
N GLU A 77 -27.33 -7.74 29.91
CA GLU A 77 -28.58 -7.31 29.27
C GLU A 77 -28.57 -5.80 28.92
N GLU A 78 -27.91 -4.96 29.73
CA GLU A 78 -27.70 -3.55 29.42
C GLU A 78 -26.87 -3.38 28.13
N ASN A 79 -25.75 -4.09 28.03
CA ASN A 79 -24.90 -4.04 26.84
C ASN A 79 -25.59 -4.64 25.61
N LEU A 80 -26.30 -5.76 25.78
CA LEU A 80 -27.06 -6.38 24.69
C LEU A 80 -28.12 -5.41 24.16
N ALA A 81 -28.88 -4.74 25.03
CA ALA A 81 -29.89 -3.77 24.63
C ALA A 81 -29.32 -2.56 23.87
N ALA A 82 -28.06 -2.19 24.13
CA ALA A 82 -27.39 -1.07 23.47
C ALA A 82 -26.85 -1.40 22.07
N ILE A 83 -26.61 -2.68 21.73
CA ILE A 83 -26.00 -3.09 20.45
C ILE A 83 -26.70 -2.52 19.22
N PRO A 84 -28.04 -2.55 19.09
CA PRO A 84 -28.73 -2.02 17.90
C PRO A 84 -28.47 -0.53 17.65
N ASP A 85 -28.46 0.28 18.73
CA ASP A 85 -28.19 1.72 18.64
C ASP A 85 -26.70 1.99 18.36
N CYS A 86 -25.80 1.19 18.93
CA CYS A 86 -24.37 1.24 18.62
C CYS A 86 -24.11 0.89 17.15
N ALA A 87 -24.76 -0.14 16.61
CA ALA A 87 -24.65 -0.53 15.20
C ALA A 87 -25.16 0.58 14.27
N LYS A 88 -26.31 1.19 14.61
CA LYS A 88 -26.85 2.35 13.88
C LYS A 88 -25.89 3.54 13.89
N SER A 89 -25.30 3.84 15.05
CA SER A 89 -24.34 4.93 15.18
C SER A 89 -23.06 4.65 14.38
N ALA A 90 -22.57 3.40 14.40
CA ALA A 90 -21.40 2.99 13.63
C ALA A 90 -21.64 3.10 12.11
N VAL A 91 -22.80 2.65 11.62
CA VAL A 91 -23.16 2.75 10.20
C VAL A 91 -23.29 4.21 9.77
N ASN A 92 -23.99 5.04 10.54
CA ASN A 92 -24.18 6.45 10.19
C ASN A 92 -22.89 7.29 10.33
N GLY A 93 -21.98 6.89 11.22
CA GLY A 93 -20.72 7.60 11.46
C GLY A 93 -19.57 7.16 10.54
N CYS A 94 -19.73 6.08 9.78
CA CYS A 94 -18.69 5.60 8.87
C CYS A 94 -18.68 6.45 7.59
N LEU A 95 -17.52 7.02 7.24
CA LEU A 95 -17.34 7.70 5.94
C LEU A 95 -17.31 6.72 4.76
N GLY A 96 -16.96 5.46 5.02
CA GLY A 96 -16.97 4.37 4.06
C GLY A 96 -18.19 3.46 4.22
N THR A 97 -18.16 2.32 3.53
CA THR A 97 -19.17 1.27 3.69
C THR A 97 -18.71 0.26 4.74
N LEU A 98 -19.48 0.09 5.81
CA LEU A 98 -19.26 -1.00 6.76
C LEU A 98 -19.64 -2.34 6.12
N THR A 99 -18.76 -3.32 6.26
CA THR A 99 -18.91 -4.66 5.68
C THR A 99 -19.20 -5.73 6.73
N ASN A 100 -18.80 -5.51 7.98
CA ASN A 100 -19.08 -6.45 9.07
C ASN A 100 -18.99 -5.78 10.45
N LEU A 101 -19.83 -6.23 11.37
CA LEU A 101 -19.78 -5.92 12.80
C LEU A 101 -19.70 -7.22 13.60
N SER A 102 -18.85 -7.26 14.63
CA SER A 102 -18.83 -8.40 15.55
C SER A 102 -18.67 -7.94 16.98
N TYR A 103 -19.56 -8.40 17.86
CA TYR A 103 -19.51 -8.22 19.29
C TYR A 103 -19.22 -9.57 19.93
N LYS A 104 -18.18 -9.63 20.76
CA LYS A 104 -17.80 -10.84 21.50
C LYS A 104 -17.68 -10.52 22.99
N VAL A 105 -18.40 -11.26 23.81
CA VAL A 105 -18.29 -11.24 25.27
C VAL A 105 -17.55 -12.50 25.70
N ASP A 106 -16.36 -12.31 26.26
CA ASP A 106 -15.51 -13.41 26.71
C ASP A 106 -16.01 -14.05 28.02
N GLU A 107 -15.24 -14.98 28.59
CA GLU A 107 -15.59 -15.71 29.82
C GLU A 107 -15.60 -14.83 31.08
N ASN A 108 -14.92 -13.69 31.02
CA ASN A 108 -14.81 -12.72 32.11
C ASN A 108 -15.85 -11.60 32.01
N GLY A 109 -16.56 -11.54 30.88
CA GLY A 109 -17.51 -10.47 30.59
C GLY A 109 -16.90 -9.29 29.84
N ASN A 110 -15.64 -9.40 29.38
CA ASN A 110 -15.04 -8.33 28.59
C ASN A 110 -15.65 -8.33 27.20
N ILE A 111 -16.00 -7.14 26.72
CA ILE A 111 -16.62 -6.94 25.42
C ILE A 111 -15.56 -6.49 24.42
N SER A 112 -15.37 -7.29 23.37
CA SER A 112 -14.57 -6.93 22.21
C SER A 112 -15.48 -6.65 21.02
N VAL A 113 -15.22 -5.55 20.33
CA VAL A 113 -15.97 -5.15 19.13
C VAL A 113 -14.98 -5.07 17.97
N ALA A 114 -15.28 -5.76 16.86
CA ALA A 114 -14.54 -5.59 15.62
C ALA A 114 -15.49 -5.05 14.55
N ILE A 115 -14.98 -4.07 13.81
CA ILE A 115 -15.69 -3.35 12.76
C ILE A 115 -14.80 -3.41 11.53
N SER A 116 -15.33 -3.88 10.40
CA SER A 116 -14.64 -3.80 9.13
C SER A 116 -15.45 -3.00 8.11
N GLY A 117 -14.75 -2.31 7.22
CA GLY A 117 -15.36 -1.52 6.17
C GLY A 117 -14.35 -1.19 5.07
N THR A 118 -14.87 -0.63 3.98
CA THR A 118 -14.10 -0.20 2.82
C THR A 118 -14.55 1.19 2.36
N ASN A 119 -13.61 2.01 1.89
CA ASN A 119 -13.92 3.26 1.20
C ASN A 119 -14.09 3.06 -0.32
N ASP A 120 -13.89 1.84 -0.81
CA ASP A 120 -13.96 1.45 -2.21
C ASP A 120 -14.93 0.26 -2.35
N PRO A 121 -16.22 0.43 -2.05
CA PRO A 121 -17.19 -0.67 -2.09
C PRO A 121 -17.38 -1.23 -3.50
N ASP A 122 -17.11 -0.44 -4.55
CA ASP A 122 -17.19 -0.86 -5.95
C ASP A 122 -15.84 -1.27 -6.55
N GLY A 123 -14.75 -1.22 -5.77
CA GLY A 123 -13.42 -1.64 -6.20
C GLY A 123 -12.78 -0.76 -7.28
N LYS A 124 -13.39 0.39 -7.62
CA LYS A 124 -12.92 1.25 -8.71
C LYS A 124 -11.58 1.87 -8.37
N ILE A 125 -11.37 2.28 -7.12
CA ILE A 125 -10.11 2.89 -6.69
C ILE A 125 -8.99 1.85 -6.78
N ALA A 126 -9.24 0.61 -6.35
CA ALA A 126 -8.28 -0.47 -6.47
C ALA A 126 -7.95 -0.78 -7.95
N LYS A 127 -8.97 -0.83 -8.81
CA LYS A 127 -8.81 -1.08 -10.24
C LYS A 127 -8.02 0.01 -10.96
N GLU A 128 -8.37 1.28 -10.74
CA GLU A 128 -7.68 2.42 -11.34
C GLU A 128 -6.21 2.46 -10.91
N ASN A 129 -5.92 2.20 -9.63
CA ASN A 129 -4.54 2.13 -9.14
C ASN A 129 -3.75 0.98 -9.76
N ALA A 130 -4.37 -0.18 -9.99
CA ALA A 130 -3.74 -1.28 -10.69
C ALA A 130 -3.43 -0.93 -12.15
N GLU A 131 -4.39 -0.34 -12.87
CA GLU A 131 -4.23 0.10 -14.26
C GLU A 131 -3.13 1.15 -14.40
N ARG A 132 -3.07 2.12 -13.47
CA ARG A 132 -2.02 3.14 -13.43
C ARG A 132 -0.63 2.53 -13.26
N LYS A 133 -0.47 1.56 -12.35
CA LYS A 133 0.80 0.85 -12.15
C LYS A 133 1.25 0.11 -13.41
N VAL A 134 0.33 -0.54 -14.13
CA VAL A 134 0.64 -1.22 -15.39
C VAL A 134 1.09 -0.22 -16.45
N LYS A 135 0.39 0.91 -16.59
CA LYS A 135 0.76 1.97 -17.54
C LYS A 135 2.13 2.57 -17.22
N GLU A 136 2.38 2.92 -15.96
CA GLU A 136 3.68 3.44 -15.52
C GLU A 136 4.83 2.46 -15.76
N ASN A 137 4.62 1.16 -15.52
CA ASN A 137 5.64 0.16 -15.78
C ASN A 137 5.92 0.02 -17.29
N ARG A 138 4.89 0.05 -18.13
CA ARG A 138 5.05 0.03 -19.59
C ARG A 138 5.83 1.25 -20.08
N GLU A 139 5.50 2.44 -19.60
CA GLU A 139 6.24 3.67 -19.94
C GLU A 139 7.70 3.62 -19.48
N LYS A 140 7.98 3.04 -18.31
CA LYS A 140 9.35 2.81 -17.83
C LYS A 140 10.10 1.82 -18.73
N GLU A 141 9.47 0.72 -19.13
CA GLU A 141 10.07 -0.26 -20.04
C GLU A 141 10.37 0.34 -21.42
N GLU A 142 9.44 1.13 -21.97
CA GLU A 142 9.62 1.81 -23.26
C GLU A 142 10.80 2.79 -23.18
N LYS A 143 10.88 3.62 -22.12
CA LYS A 143 12.03 4.51 -21.89
C LYS A 143 13.36 3.74 -21.75
N VAL A 144 13.36 2.56 -21.13
CA VAL A 144 14.56 1.72 -21.02
C VAL A 144 14.95 1.14 -22.38
N LYS A 145 13.98 0.68 -23.18
CA LYS A 145 14.23 0.19 -24.54
C LYS A 145 14.78 1.28 -25.45
N GLU A 146 14.21 2.48 -25.38
CA GLU A 146 14.68 3.65 -26.13
C GLU A 146 16.12 4.02 -25.75
N LYS A 147 16.44 4.11 -24.45
CA LYS A 147 17.81 4.36 -23.98
C LYS A 147 18.80 3.29 -24.46
N ARG A 148 18.40 2.01 -24.47
CA ARG A 148 19.23 0.92 -25.00
C ARG A 148 19.45 1.02 -26.51
N ALA A 149 18.41 1.38 -27.27
CA ALA A 149 18.51 1.57 -28.71
C ALA A 149 19.40 2.76 -29.07
N ALA A 150 19.24 3.89 -28.36
CA ALA A 150 20.08 5.07 -28.52
C ALA A 150 21.55 4.75 -28.22
N LYS A 151 21.83 4.05 -27.10
CA LYS A 151 23.19 3.63 -26.75
C LYS A 151 23.80 2.72 -27.83
N LYS A 152 23.03 1.77 -28.37
CA LYS A 152 23.51 0.86 -29.43
C LYS A 152 23.82 1.60 -30.72
N ALA A 153 22.99 2.58 -31.10
CA ALA A 153 23.21 3.40 -32.29
C ALA A 153 24.44 4.32 -32.14
N GLU A 154 24.67 4.85 -30.93
CA GLU A 154 25.87 5.64 -30.62
C GLU A 154 27.14 4.78 -30.67
N GLU A 155 27.11 3.59 -30.06
CA GLU A 155 28.21 2.61 -30.12
C GLU A 155 28.55 2.21 -31.56
N GLU A 156 27.54 1.98 -32.43
CA GLU A 156 27.75 1.66 -33.84
C GLU A 156 28.38 2.84 -34.62
N LYS A 157 27.91 4.07 -34.39
CA LYS A 157 28.52 5.27 -35.00
C LYS A 157 29.97 5.45 -34.55
N ALA A 158 30.26 5.26 -33.26
CA ALA A 158 31.61 5.35 -32.72
C ALA A 158 32.52 4.25 -33.27
N ALA A 159 32.00 3.03 -33.48
CA ALA A 159 32.76 1.93 -34.09
C ALA A 159 33.08 2.21 -35.57
N LYS A 160 32.12 2.72 -36.35
CA LYS A 160 32.34 3.11 -37.76
C LYS A 160 33.39 4.21 -37.88
N GLN A 161 33.31 5.28 -37.07
CA GLN A 161 34.32 6.35 -37.08
C GLN A 161 35.72 5.87 -36.70
N ARG A 162 35.85 4.93 -35.75
CA ARG A 162 37.15 4.32 -35.41
C ARG A 162 37.69 3.47 -36.57
N ALA A 163 36.84 2.71 -37.25
CA ALA A 163 37.23 1.92 -38.42
C ALA A 163 37.69 2.82 -39.57
N GLU A 164 36.96 3.90 -39.87
CA GLU A 164 37.31 4.89 -40.89
C GLU A 164 38.64 5.59 -40.58
N LYS A 165 38.85 6.12 -39.36
CA LYS A 165 40.15 6.71 -38.97
C LYS A 165 41.31 5.72 -39.07
N SER A 166 41.07 4.43 -38.79
CA SER A 166 42.10 3.40 -38.93
C SER A 166 42.41 3.05 -40.39
N ALA A 167 41.44 3.20 -41.29
CA ALA A 167 41.62 3.01 -42.73
C ALA A 167 42.32 4.23 -43.36
N GLU A 168 41.93 5.45 -42.97
CA GLU A 168 42.57 6.70 -43.38
C GLU A 168 44.05 6.76 -42.92
N ARG A 169 44.35 6.28 -41.71
CA ARG A 169 45.74 6.13 -41.21
C ARG A 169 46.56 5.09 -41.99
N LYS A 170 45.92 4.11 -42.64
CA LYS A 170 46.63 3.17 -43.52
C LYS A 170 46.88 3.77 -44.91
N GLU A 171 46.07 4.72 -45.34
CA GLU A 171 46.17 5.40 -46.63
C GLU A 171 47.15 6.59 -46.59
N THR A 172 47.17 7.33 -45.49
CA THR A 172 48.24 8.28 -45.15
C THR A 172 49.38 7.53 -44.48
N GLY A 173 50.29 6.96 -45.28
CA GLY A 173 51.39 6.12 -44.81
C GLY A 173 52.09 6.65 -43.55
N ASP A 174 52.40 5.74 -42.61
CA ASP A 174 53.04 6.07 -41.34
C ASP A 174 54.37 6.82 -41.57
N TYR A 175 54.38 8.15 -41.35
CA TYR A 175 55.62 8.93 -41.33
C TYR A 175 56.22 8.86 -39.93
N THR A 176 57.30 8.10 -39.78
CA THR A 176 58.01 8.00 -38.49
C THR A 176 58.97 9.17 -38.38
N LEU A 177 58.63 10.17 -37.56
CA LEU A 177 59.51 11.31 -37.28
C LEU A 177 60.25 11.05 -35.95
N SER A 178 61.55 10.76 -36.04
CA SER A 178 62.41 10.51 -34.88
C SER A 178 63.24 11.74 -34.55
N ILE A 179 62.80 12.52 -33.56
CA ILE A 179 63.52 13.71 -33.07
C ILE A 179 64.33 13.31 -31.83
N THR A 180 65.64 13.48 -31.88
CA THR A 180 66.53 13.26 -30.73
C THR A 180 67.13 14.58 -30.29
N GLY A 181 66.90 14.99 -29.05
CA GLY A 181 67.46 16.22 -28.48
C GLY A 181 67.41 16.19 -26.95
N ASN A 182 68.46 16.69 -26.29
CA ASN A 182 68.55 16.74 -24.84
C ASN A 182 67.91 17.99 -24.21
N ASP A 183 67.50 18.96 -25.04
CA ASP A 183 66.83 20.19 -24.62
C ASP A 183 65.79 20.65 -25.67
N VAL A 184 64.75 21.35 -25.21
CA VAL A 184 63.63 21.85 -26.02
C VAL A 184 64.09 22.72 -27.20
N LYS A 185 65.17 23.51 -27.02
CA LYS A 185 65.72 24.33 -28.11
C LYS A 185 66.31 23.47 -29.23
N SER A 186 67.05 22.42 -28.87
CA SER A 186 67.62 21.45 -29.84
C SER A 186 66.54 20.67 -30.60
N MET A 187 65.46 20.25 -29.91
CA MET A 187 64.34 19.56 -30.54
C MET A 187 63.60 20.46 -31.54
N THR A 188 63.44 21.74 -31.21
CA THR A 188 62.74 22.72 -32.07
C THR A 188 63.53 22.97 -33.36
N GLN A 189 64.85 23.08 -33.29
CA GLN A 189 65.68 23.22 -34.50
C GLN A 189 65.65 21.98 -35.39
N SER A 190 65.67 20.78 -34.81
CA SER A 190 65.63 19.52 -35.58
C SER A 190 64.33 19.39 -36.37
N LEU A 191 63.19 19.76 -35.77
CA LEU A 191 61.89 19.77 -36.43
C LEU A 191 61.82 20.79 -37.59
N VAL A 192 62.39 21.98 -37.40
CA VAL A 192 62.44 23.03 -38.43
C VAL A 192 63.38 22.64 -39.58
N ALA A 193 64.45 21.90 -39.33
CA ALA A 193 65.37 21.44 -40.36
C ALA A 193 64.81 20.29 -41.22
N GLU A 194 64.12 19.32 -40.61
CA GLU A 194 63.47 18.22 -41.34
C GLU A 194 62.30 18.70 -42.22
N SER A 195 61.57 19.74 -41.80
CA SER A 195 60.48 20.33 -42.59
C SER A 195 60.96 21.13 -43.83
N VAL A 196 62.23 21.55 -43.88
CA VAL A 196 62.82 22.25 -45.04
C VAL A 196 63.30 21.27 -46.12
N SER A 197 63.50 19.99 -45.80
CA SER A 197 63.98 18.96 -46.75
C SER A 197 62.86 18.19 -47.47
N ILE A 198 61.60 18.46 -47.15
CA ILE A 198 60.44 17.96 -47.91
C ILE A 198 60.23 18.95 -49.06
N SER A 199 60.78 18.60 -50.23
CA SER A 199 60.52 19.26 -51.50
C SER A 199 59.01 19.48 -51.69
N ALA A 200 58.66 20.73 -52.00
CA ALA A 200 57.31 21.21 -52.22
C ALA A 200 56.48 20.33 -53.18
N PRO A 201 55.21 20.03 -52.87
CA PRO A 201 54.22 19.94 -53.92
C PRO A 201 53.96 21.36 -54.44
N ASP A 202 54.18 21.51 -55.74
CA ASP A 202 53.95 22.75 -56.48
C ASP A 202 52.52 23.26 -56.26
N ARG A 203 52.39 24.59 -56.08
CA ARG A 203 51.16 25.41 -56.05
C ARG A 203 50.26 25.32 -54.82
N SER A 204 50.24 26.41 -54.04
CA SER A 204 49.22 27.48 -54.20
C SER A 204 49.28 28.45 -53.01
N SER A 205 49.23 29.74 -53.35
CA SER A 205 49.30 30.87 -52.44
C SER A 205 48.15 30.87 -51.41
N PHE A 206 48.48 31.08 -50.13
CA PHE A 206 47.53 31.63 -49.18
C PHE A 206 48.07 32.96 -48.65
N ASP A 207 47.40 34.02 -49.07
CA ASP A 207 47.57 35.42 -48.67
C ASP A 207 46.94 35.60 -47.28
N ILE A 208 47.71 36.02 -46.30
CA ILE A 208 47.20 36.36 -44.95
C ILE A 208 47.36 37.88 -44.80
N LYS A 209 46.24 38.59 -44.93
CA LYS A 209 46.12 39.98 -44.47
C LYS A 209 46.00 40.02 -42.95
N ALA A 210 46.75 40.97 -42.39
CA ALA A 210 47.03 41.20 -40.96
C ALA A 210 45.80 41.34 -40.07
#